data_AF-A0A3B9VLN7-F1
#
_entry.id   AF-A0A3B9VLN7-F1
#
_cell.length_a   1.000
_cell.length_b   1.000
_cell.length_c   1.000
_cell.angle_alpha   90.00
_cell.angle_beta   90.00
_cell.angle_gamma   90.00
#
_symmetry.space_group_name_H-M   'P 1'
#
loop_
_entity.id
_entity.type
_entity.pdbx_description
1 polymer ?
#
loop_
_entity_poly.entity_id
_entity_poly.type
_entity_poly.pdbx_seq_one_letter_code
_entity_poly.pdbx_strand_id
1 'polypeptide(L)' 'LIYLPDFYRNGGLIVFLLVAFGGILYSLGAIIYAIKWPNFSINWFGFHELFHAMTAAAFISHFIAAILVIVG' A
#
# COMPACT_ATOMS: atom_id res chain seq x y z
N LEU A 1 1.47 9.71 -8.43
CA LEU A 1 0.45 10.76 -8.68
C LEU A 1 0.34 11.07 -10.17
N ILE A 2 1.43 11.39 -10.87
CA ILE A 2 1.42 11.72 -12.31
C ILE A 2 0.79 10.62 -13.17
N TYR A 3 1.04 9.34 -12.85
CA TYR A 3 0.51 8.18 -13.59
C TYR A 3 -0.88 7.70 -13.15
N LEU A 4 -1.48 8.30 -12.11
CA LEU A 4 -2.81 7.88 -11.64
C LEU A 4 -3.92 8.04 -12.71
N PRO A 5 -3.95 9.14 -13.51
CA PRO A 5 -4.89 9.24 -14.62
C PRO A 5 -4.72 8.12 -15.65
N ASP A 6 -3.48 7.69 -15.92
CA ASP A 6 -3.21 6.63 -16.90
C ASP A 6 -3.65 5.25 -16.38
N PHE A 7 -3.47 4.98 -15.08
CA PHE A 7 -4.02 3.77 -14.47
C PHE A 7 -5.54 3.72 -14.53
N TYR A 8 -6.22 4.85 -14.37
CA TYR A 8 -7.68 4.90 -14.51
C TYR A 8 -8.13 4.69 -15.97
N ARG A 9 -7.49 5.39 -16.92
CA ARG A 9 -7.88 5.34 -18.34
C ARG A 9 -7.58 3.99 -18.99
N ASN A 10 -6.44 3.38 -18.67
CA ASN A 10 -5.97 2.16 -19.34
C ASN A 10 -6.19 0.90 -18.51
N GLY A 11 -6.12 0.98 -17.18
CA GLY A 11 -6.32 -0.16 -16.27
C GLY A 11 -7.73 -0.23 -15.67
N GLY A 12 -8.55 0.80 -15.86
CA GLY A 12 -9.90 0.88 -15.30
C GLY A 12 -9.94 1.23 -13.80
N LEU A 13 -11.16 1.34 -13.27
CA LEU A 13 -11.40 1.81 -11.91
C LEU A 13 -10.75 0.91 -10.83
N ILE A 14 -10.80 -0.41 -11.01
CA ILE A 14 -10.29 -1.35 -9.99
C ILE A 14 -8.77 -1.26 -9.86
N VAL A 15 -8.03 -1.26 -10.97
CA VAL A 15 -6.56 -1.11 -10.98
C VAL A 15 -6.18 0.24 -10.36
N PHE A 16 -6.86 1.32 -10.74
CA PHE A 16 -6.65 2.64 -10.15
C PHE A 16 -6.80 2.63 -8.62
N LEU A 17 -7.89 2.06 -8.11
CA LEU A 17 -8.16 2.01 -6.67
C LEU A 17 -7.13 1.18 -5.92
N LEU A 18 -6.73 0.01 -6.45
CA LEU A 18 -5.71 -0.84 -5.84
C LEU A 18 -4.35 -0.15 -5.78
N VAL A 19 -3.95 0.54 -6.86
CA VAL A 19 -2.69 1.30 -6.90
C VAL A 19 -2.71 2.46 -5.91
N ALA A 20 -3.80 3.25 -5.90
CA ALA A 20 -3.95 4.37 -4.99
C ALA A 20 -3.97 3.91 -3.53
N PHE A 21 -4.74 2.87 -3.21
CA PHE A 21 -4.85 2.30 -1.87
C PHE A 21 -3.51 1.75 -1.38
N GLY A 22 -2.79 0.98 -2.21
CA GLY A 22 -1.45 0.51 -1.86
C GLY A 22 -0.47 1.65 -1.60
N GLY A 23 -0.55 2.74 -2.38
CA GLY A 23 0.27 3.94 -2.16
C GLY A 23 -0.04 4.63 -0.82
N ILE A 24 -1.32 4.71 -0.44
CA ILE A 24 -1.75 5.25 0.86
C ILE A 24 -1.21 4.39 2.00
N LEU A 25 -1.39 3.06 1.94
CA LEU A 25 -0.87 2.14 2.95
C LEU A 25 0.64 2.27 3.13
N TYR A 26 1.40 2.28 2.02
CA TYR A 26 2.85 2.43 2.07
C TYR A 26 3.27 3.74 2.73
N SER A 27 2.61 4.85 2.34
CA SER A 27 2.92 6.18 2.87
C SER A 27 2.57 6.31 4.35
N LEU A 28 1.42 5.79 4.78
CA LEU A 28 1.02 5.77 6.19
C LEU A 28 1.98 4.92 7.03
N GLY A 29 2.38 3.74 6.52
CA GLY A 29 3.39 2.91 7.17
C GLY A 29 4.71 3.66 7.34
N ALA A 30 5.17 4.37 6.31
CA ALA A 30 6.40 5.17 6.37
C ALA A 30 6.29 6.31 7.40
N ILE A 31 5.13 6.97 7.48
CA ILE A 31 4.86 8.00 8.51
C ILE A 31 4.93 7.37 9.91
N ILE A 32 4.24 6.25 10.14
CA ILE A 32 4.26 5.49 11.41
C ILE A 32 5.69 5.13 11.82
N TYR A 33 6.49 4.65 10.86
CA TYR A 33 7.88 4.30 11.10
C TYR A 33 8.71 5.53 11.50
N ALA A 34 8.51 6.66 10.82
CA ALA A 34 9.24 7.90 11.09
C ALA A 34 8.89 8.49 12.46
N ILE A 35 7.61 8.50 12.84
CA ILE A 35 7.16 9.03 14.14
C ILE A 35 7.35 8.03 15.29
N LYS A 36 7.65 6.76 14.98
CA LYS A 36 7.83 5.65 15.93
C LYS A 36 6.62 5.42 16.85
N TRP A 37 5.43 5.63 16.30
CA TRP A 37 4.13 5.50 16.98
C TRP A 37 3.06 5.08 15.95
N PRO A 38 2.08 4.23 16.31
CA PRO A 38 1.81 3.65 17.63
C PRO A 38 2.70 2.45 17.96
N ASN A 39 2.84 2.16 19.26
CA ASN A 39 3.45 0.93 19.74
C ASN A 39 2.42 0.18 20.60
N PHE A 40 1.85 -0.90 20.07
CA PHE A 40 0.81 -1.67 20.77
C PHE A 40 1.41 -2.61 21.83
N SER A 41 2.56 -3.22 21.52
CA SER A 41 3.31 -4.05 22.44
C SER A 41 4.80 -3.99 22.14
N ILE A 42 5.58 -3.62 23.15
CA ILE A 42 7.04 -3.57 23.08
C ILE A 42 7.65 -4.95 22.77
N ASN A 43 6.99 -6.04 23.17
CA ASN A 43 7.54 -7.39 23.09
C ASN A 43 7.10 -8.17 21.84
N TRP A 44 6.07 -7.71 21.13
CA TRP A 44 5.43 -8.50 20.08
C TRP A 44 5.10 -7.72 18.81
N PHE A 45 4.59 -6.49 18.94
CA PHE A 45 4.06 -5.75 17.79
C PHE A 45 4.05 -4.25 18.06
N GLY A 46 5.10 -3.58 17.60
CA GLY A 46 5.27 -2.13 17.68
C GLY A 46 5.13 -1.44 16.34
N PHE A 47 5.65 -0.21 16.26
CA PHE A 47 5.58 0.62 15.06
C PHE A 47 6.35 -0.01 13.88
N HIS A 48 7.41 -0.77 14.16
CA HIS A 48 8.26 -1.42 13.15
C HIS A 48 7.51 -2.55 12.46
N GLU A 49 6.86 -3.40 13.24
CA GLU A 49 6.05 -4.51 12.75
C GLU A 49 4.79 -4.00 12.05
N LEU A 50 4.17 -2.92 12.57
CA LEU A 50 3.05 -2.27 11.88
C LEU A 50 3.47 -1.71 10.52
N PHE A 51 4.64 -1.05 10.43
CA PHE A 51 5.20 -0.61 9.15
C PHE A 51 5.36 -1.79 8.17
N HIS A 52 5.96 -2.89 8.62
CA HIS A 52 6.10 -4.08 7.79
C HIS A 52 4.74 -4.63 7.33
N ALA A 53 3.75 -4.74 8.22
CA ALA A 53 2.41 -5.19 7.86
C ALA A 53 1.75 -4.29 6.82
N MET A 54 1.86 -2.96 6.96
CA MET A 54 1.30 -1.99 6.01
C MET A 54 2.00 -2.05 4.65
N THR A 55 3.33 -2.18 4.62
CA THR A 55 4.07 -2.35 3.36
C THR A 55 3.76 -3.68 2.67
N ALA A 56 3.55 -4.75 3.42
CA ALA A 56 3.09 -6.03 2.88
C ALA A 56 1.67 -5.93 2.28
N ALA A 57 0.74 -5.27 2.97
CA ALA A 57 -0.61 -5.02 2.45
C ALA A 57 -0.61 -4.10 1.21
N ALA A 58 0.29 -3.10 1.18
CA ALA A 58 0.51 -2.26 0.01
C ALA A 58 1.02 -3.09 -1.18
N PHE A 59 2.02 -3.94 -0.95
CA PHE A 59 2.55 -4.86 -1.97
C PHE A 59 1.45 -5.77 -2.52
N ILE A 60 0.65 -6.42 -1.66
CA ILE A 60 -0.46 -7.27 -2.10
C ILE A 60 -1.44 -6.50 -2.98
N SER A 61 -1.80 -5.28 -2.60
CA SER A 61 -2.70 -4.42 -3.39
C SER A 61 -2.12 -4.14 -4.79
N HIS A 62 -0.85 -3.76 -4.86
CA HIS A 62 -0.16 -3.51 -6.13
C HIS A 62 0.04 -4.77 -6.96
N PHE A 63 0.32 -5.90 -6.31
CA PHE A 63 0.48 -7.18 -6.96
C PHE A 63 -0.83 -7.64 -7.62
N ILE A 64 -1.95 -7.54 -6.92
CA ILE A 64 -3.27 -7.84 -7.50
C ILE A 64 -3.56 -6.91 -8.68
N ALA A 65 -3.27 -5.61 -8.57
CA ALA A 65 -3.42 -4.67 -9.68
C ALA A 65 -2.59 -5.09 -10.91
N ALA A 66 -1.34 -5.51 -10.70
CA ALA A 66 -0.49 -6.00 -11.78
C ALA A 66 -1.03 -7.29 -12.41
N ILE A 67 -1.50 -8.24 -11.60
CA ILE A 67 -2.11 -9.48 -12.11
C ILE A 67 -3.35 -9.18 -12.96
N LEU A 68 -4.22 -8.26 -12.53
CA LEU A 68 -5.40 -7.85 -13.30
C LEU A 68 -5.03 -7.25 -14.65
N VAL A 69 -3.92 -6.49 -14.73
CA VAL A 69 -3.44 -5.91 -15.99
C VAL A 69 -2.77 -6.95 -16.90
N ILE A 70 -2.12 -7.96 -16.33
CA ILE A 70 -1.38 -8.98 -17.10
C ILE A 70 -2.32 -10.07 -17.64
N VAL A 71 -3.33 -10.45 -16.86
CA VAL A 71 -4.19 -11.61 -17.15
C VAL A 71 -5.55 -11.19 -17.69
N GLY A 72 -6.02 -9.98 -17.37
CA GLY A 72 -7.29 -9.41 -17.87
C GLY A 72 -7.08 -8.61 -19.14
#